data_AF-A0A538MTL2-F1
#
_entry.id   AF-A0A538MTL2-F1
#
_cell.length_a   1.000
_cell.length_b   1.000
_cell.length_c   1.000
_cell.angle_alpha   90.00
_cell.angle_beta   90.00
_cell.angle_gamma   90.00
#
_symmetry.space_group_name_H-M   'P 1'
#
loop_
_entity.id
_entity.type
_entity.pdbx_description
1 polymer ?
#
loop_
_entity_poly.entity_id
_entity_poly.type
_entity_poly.pdbx_seq_one_letter_code
_entity_poly.pdbx_strand_id
1 'polypeptide(L)'
;MRATWAAALAVLLALSGCTRGGGTAPSPRCQLLQQKYGLTPCPADPLPVETVKVQNLDPKLPDAQAQRIAQAYLRSRALYYLAIQDNSDRFFGSGAIDVPEATPLMFDAETGHIRDARAQHGMLVLAARSTLKSLRVVPLPADLTDDLNLTPAPMSDAVVIEADGPERQVIRVPGQADTDVSTLDSGDSYRLLVGGVLVTRDGLPETFAELGQWECLDPDTHGACQLPPGPTG
;
A
#
# COMPACT_ATOMS: atom_id res chain seq x y z
N MET A 1 -33.47 -6.05 -74.84
CA MET A 1 -32.97 -4.83 -75.51
C MET A 1 -32.04 -4.11 -74.55
N ARG A 2 -30.91 -3.63 -75.10
CA ARG A 2 -29.89 -2.64 -74.63
C ARG A 2 -30.35 -1.74 -73.45
N ALA A 3 -29.52 -1.26 -72.51
CA ALA A 3 -28.09 -0.95 -72.53
C ALA A 3 -27.53 -0.82 -71.09
N THR A 4 -26.23 -1.07 -70.99
CA THR A 4 -25.25 -0.66 -69.97
C THR A 4 -25.36 0.80 -69.51
N TRP A 5 -25.18 1.05 -68.20
CA TRP A 5 -24.37 2.17 -67.68
C TRP A 5 -23.66 1.72 -66.39
N ALA A 6 -22.33 1.72 -66.45
CA ALA A 6 -21.45 1.71 -65.30
C ALA A 6 -21.33 3.15 -64.75
N ALA A 7 -21.36 3.29 -63.43
CA ALA A 7 -20.80 4.46 -62.76
C ALA A 7 -20.13 3.97 -61.47
N ALA A 8 -18.80 3.84 -61.54
CA ALA A 8 -17.94 3.78 -60.39
C ALA A 8 -17.95 5.14 -59.71
N LEU A 9 -18.27 5.20 -58.43
CA LEU A 9 -17.85 6.30 -57.57
C LEU A 9 -17.15 5.72 -56.36
N ALA A 10 -15.82 5.82 -56.44
CA ALA A 10 -14.93 5.71 -55.32
C ALA A 10 -15.26 6.82 -54.32
N VAL A 11 -15.73 6.46 -53.13
CA VAL A 11 -15.67 7.34 -51.97
C VAL A 11 -14.59 6.81 -51.04
N LEU A 12 -13.52 7.59 -51.05
CA LEU A 12 -12.31 7.53 -50.25
C LEU A 12 -12.49 6.98 -48.83
N LEU A 13 -11.57 6.06 -48.52
CA LEU A 13 -11.07 5.75 -47.19
C LEU A 13 -10.88 7.03 -46.35
N ALA A 14 -11.76 7.26 -45.37
CA ALA A 14 -11.46 8.08 -44.20
C ALA A 14 -10.94 7.16 -43.09
N LEU A 15 -9.82 6.49 -43.36
CA LEU A 15 -8.89 6.07 -42.31
C LEU A 15 -8.14 7.33 -41.85
N SER A 16 -7.68 7.33 -40.60
CA SER A 16 -6.75 8.31 -40.00
C SER A 16 -7.40 9.49 -39.27
N GLY A 17 -8.35 9.19 -38.39
CA GLY A 17 -8.78 10.08 -37.31
C GLY A 17 -8.55 9.50 -35.92
N CYS A 18 -7.68 8.49 -35.75
CA CYS A 18 -7.13 8.23 -34.43
C CYS A 18 -6.30 9.46 -34.07
N THR A 19 -6.92 10.43 -33.41
CA THR A 19 -6.23 11.31 -32.50
C THR A 19 -5.54 10.40 -31.49
N ARG A 20 -4.31 10.00 -31.83
CA ARG A 20 -3.27 9.71 -30.84
C ARG A 20 -3.28 10.96 -29.98
N GLY A 21 -4.03 10.91 -28.88
CA GLY A 21 -3.99 11.94 -27.85
C GLY A 21 -2.51 12.21 -27.63
N GLY A 22 -2.09 13.44 -27.88
CA GLY A 22 -0.70 13.85 -27.74
C GLY A 22 -0.28 13.48 -26.34
N GLY A 23 0.37 12.32 -26.19
CA GLY A 23 0.82 11.83 -24.91
C GLY A 23 1.88 12.80 -24.47
N THR A 24 1.51 13.72 -23.60
CA THR A 24 2.47 14.50 -22.82
C THR A 24 3.49 13.52 -22.30
N ALA A 25 4.77 13.74 -22.65
CA ALA A 25 5.84 12.87 -22.19
C ALA A 25 5.67 12.66 -20.67
N PRO A 26 5.74 11.41 -20.18
CA PRO A 26 5.55 11.15 -18.75
C PRO A 26 6.52 12.01 -17.96
N SER A 27 6.02 12.66 -16.91
CA SER A 27 6.85 13.57 -16.12
C SER A 27 8.08 12.84 -15.56
N PRO A 28 9.20 13.54 -15.27
CA PRO A 28 10.40 12.91 -14.72
C PRO A 28 10.11 12.07 -13.46
N ARG A 29 9.21 12.53 -12.58
CA ARG A 29 8.74 11.77 -11.43
C ARG A 29 8.07 10.46 -11.86
N CYS A 30 7.16 10.50 -12.83
CA CYS A 30 6.46 9.31 -13.29
C CYS A 30 7.39 8.28 -13.95
N GLN A 31 8.37 8.74 -14.73
CA GLN A 31 9.38 7.86 -15.30
C GLN A 31 10.22 7.19 -14.21
N LEU A 32 10.67 7.96 -13.22
CA LEU A 32 11.39 7.44 -12.06
C LEU A 32 10.54 6.41 -11.30
N LEU A 33 9.27 6.72 -11.04
CA LEU A 33 8.41 5.84 -10.26
C LEU A 33 8.15 4.50 -10.95
N GLN A 34 7.88 4.53 -12.25
CA GLN A 34 7.73 3.34 -13.06
C GLN A 34 9.04 2.53 -13.12
N GLN A 35 10.17 3.19 -13.39
CA GLN A 35 11.45 2.51 -13.56
C GLN A 35 11.99 1.90 -12.26
N LYS A 36 11.91 2.65 -11.15
CA LYS A 36 12.52 2.22 -9.89
C LYS A 36 11.58 1.35 -9.05
N TYR A 37 10.28 1.60 -9.11
CA TYR A 37 9.30 0.97 -8.22
C TYR A 37 8.21 0.15 -8.93
N GLY A 38 8.16 0.17 -10.26
CA GLY A 38 7.12 -0.56 -11.00
C GLY A 38 5.70 -0.01 -10.82
N LEU A 39 5.54 1.20 -10.28
CA LEU A 39 4.24 1.81 -10.05
C LEU A 39 3.71 2.41 -11.36
N THR A 40 2.61 1.86 -11.87
CA THR A 40 1.95 2.27 -13.11
C THR A 40 0.44 1.96 -13.06
N PRO A 41 -0.45 2.98 -13.16
CA PRO A 41 -0.18 4.36 -13.54
C PRO A 41 0.59 5.15 -12.48
N CYS A 42 1.22 6.25 -12.89
CA CYS A 42 1.98 7.12 -11.98
C CYS A 42 1.10 7.59 -10.81
N PRO A 43 1.49 7.32 -9.55
CA PRO A 43 0.72 7.75 -8.39
C PRO A 43 0.49 9.26 -8.36
N ALA A 44 -0.67 9.68 -7.84
CA ALA A 44 -0.98 11.10 -7.65
C ALA A 44 0.04 11.81 -6.75
N ASP A 45 0.12 13.13 -6.88
CA ASP A 45 0.98 14.01 -6.07
C ASP A 45 0.18 15.26 -5.65
N PRO A 46 -0.16 15.42 -4.36
CA PRO A 46 0.18 14.54 -3.24
C PRO A 46 -0.55 13.19 -3.31
N LEU A 47 0.06 12.16 -2.72
CA LEU A 47 -0.55 10.83 -2.58
C LEU A 47 -1.80 10.92 -1.67
N PRO A 48 -3.00 10.54 -2.16
CA PRO A 48 -4.19 10.48 -1.32
C PRO A 48 -4.03 9.40 -0.24
N VAL A 49 -4.31 9.79 1.01
CA VAL A 49 -4.28 8.87 2.16
C VAL A 49 -5.63 8.84 2.85
N GLU A 50 -5.89 7.76 3.60
CA GLU A 50 -7.10 7.62 4.41
C GLU A 50 -7.18 8.74 5.45
N THR A 51 -8.39 9.28 5.66
CA THR A 51 -8.64 10.27 6.73
C THR A 51 -9.05 9.54 7.99
N VAL A 52 -8.16 9.48 8.97
CA VAL A 52 -8.38 8.82 10.26
C VAL A 52 -8.05 9.76 11.42
N LYS A 53 -8.71 9.56 12.56
CA LYS A 53 -8.33 10.25 13.79
C LYS A 53 -6.96 9.75 14.27
N VAL A 54 -5.98 10.64 14.26
CA VAL A 54 -4.65 10.43 14.85
C VAL A 54 -4.68 10.87 16.31
N GLN A 55 -4.13 10.06 17.21
CA GLN A 55 -3.94 10.42 18.63
C GLN A 55 -2.47 10.27 19.01
N ASN A 56 -1.91 11.30 19.64
CA ASN A 56 -0.60 11.21 20.27
C ASN A 56 -0.77 10.75 21.72
N LEU A 57 -0.23 9.58 22.06
CA LEU A 57 -0.25 9.03 23.41
C LEU A 57 1.17 8.90 24.00
N ASP A 58 2.21 9.33 23.28
CA ASP A 58 3.54 9.48 23.87
C ASP A 58 3.65 10.88 24.51
N PRO A 59 3.72 10.98 25.85
CA PRO A 59 3.82 12.27 26.54
C PRO A 59 5.15 13.01 26.30
N LYS A 60 6.17 12.33 25.76
CA LYS A 60 7.48 12.89 25.42
C LYS A 60 7.57 13.34 23.97
N LEU A 61 6.63 12.92 23.12
CA LEU A 61 6.63 13.21 21.70
C LEU A 61 5.80 14.47 21.40
N PRO A 62 6.35 15.48 20.72
CA PRO A 62 5.57 16.62 20.26
C PRO A 62 4.48 16.20 19.25
N ASP A 63 3.29 16.80 19.33
CA ASP A 63 2.17 16.48 18.42
C ASP A 63 2.52 16.60 16.94
N ALA A 64 3.36 17.57 16.57
CA ALA A 64 3.82 17.73 15.19
C ALA A 64 4.64 16.51 14.71
N GLN A 65 5.44 15.92 15.60
CA GLN A 65 6.22 14.72 15.30
C GLN A 65 5.32 13.48 15.26
N ALA A 66 4.37 13.34 16.20
CA ALA A 66 3.36 12.29 16.16
C ALA A 66 2.56 12.34 14.84
N GLN A 67 2.13 13.53 14.42
CA GLN A 67 1.40 13.69 13.17
C GLN A 67 2.27 13.35 11.95
N ARG A 68 3.56 13.68 11.97
CA ARG A 68 4.49 13.27 10.90
C ARG A 68 4.59 11.76 10.79
N ILE A 69 4.78 11.05 11.91
CA ILE A 69 4.85 9.58 11.97
C ILE A 69 3.55 8.96 11.45
N ALA A 70 2.40 9.44 11.95
CA ALA A 70 1.10 8.96 11.51
C ALA A 70 0.89 9.16 10.00
N GLN A 71 1.24 10.32 9.46
CA GLN A 71 1.13 10.59 8.02
C GLN A 71 2.09 9.74 7.19
N ALA A 72 3.29 9.46 7.69
CA ALA A 72 4.24 8.56 7.04
C ALA A 72 3.68 7.14 6.97
N TYR A 73 3.06 6.64 8.04
CA TYR A 73 2.39 5.33 8.05
C TYR A 73 1.21 5.27 7.07
N LEU A 74 0.36 6.30 7.07
CA LEU A 74 -0.77 6.37 6.14
C LEU A 74 -0.33 6.38 4.66
N ARG A 75 0.80 7.02 4.36
CA ARG A 75 1.41 6.96 3.01
C ARG A 75 1.96 5.57 2.70
N SER A 76 2.62 4.90 3.65
CA SER A 76 3.07 3.51 3.48
C SER A 76 1.92 2.59 3.12
N ARG A 77 0.81 2.66 3.90
CA ARG A 77 -0.41 1.88 3.65
C ARG A 77 -1.04 2.21 2.28
N ALA A 78 -1.09 3.49 1.91
CA ALA A 78 -1.59 3.88 0.59
C ALA A 78 -0.73 3.33 -0.56
N LEU A 79 0.60 3.36 -0.41
CA LEU A 79 1.53 2.80 -1.41
C LEU A 79 1.49 1.28 -1.46
N TYR A 80 1.32 0.59 -0.32
CA TYR A 80 1.09 -0.86 -0.25
C TYR A 80 -0.09 -1.26 -1.14
N TYR A 81 -1.24 -0.60 -0.98
CA TYR A 81 -2.42 -0.91 -1.79
C TYR A 81 -2.23 -0.59 -3.28
N LEU A 82 -1.52 0.50 -3.61
CA LEU A 82 -1.16 0.80 -5.00
C LEU A 82 -0.25 -0.29 -5.58
N ALA A 83 0.74 -0.76 -4.83
CA ALA A 83 1.66 -1.81 -5.29
C ALA A 83 0.93 -3.14 -5.56
N ILE A 84 -0.06 -3.51 -4.74
CA ILE A 84 -0.93 -4.65 -5.01
C ILE A 84 -1.73 -4.44 -6.30
N GLN A 85 -2.40 -3.29 -6.44
CA GLN A 85 -3.20 -2.97 -7.62
C GLN A 85 -2.38 -3.00 -8.91
N ASP A 86 -1.17 -2.45 -8.86
CA ASP A 86 -0.23 -2.40 -9.98
C ASP A 86 0.53 -3.71 -10.17
N ASN A 87 0.32 -4.71 -9.29
CA ASN A 87 1.02 -6.00 -9.29
C ASN A 87 2.55 -5.82 -9.30
N SER A 88 3.04 -4.85 -8.53
CA SER A 88 4.46 -4.47 -8.51
C SER A 88 5.24 -5.22 -7.43
N ASP A 89 5.79 -6.38 -7.79
CA ASP A 89 6.81 -7.08 -7.00
C ASP A 89 8.04 -6.22 -6.70
N ARG A 90 8.44 -5.37 -7.66
CA ARG A 90 9.57 -4.45 -7.50
C ARG A 90 9.36 -3.45 -6.36
N PHE A 91 8.11 -3.01 -6.13
CA PHE A 91 7.83 -2.05 -5.06
C PHE A 91 8.16 -2.65 -3.69
N PHE A 92 7.75 -3.88 -3.43
CA PHE A 92 7.97 -4.58 -2.17
C PHE A 92 9.46 -4.85 -1.88
N GLY A 93 10.29 -4.97 -2.91
CA GLY A 93 11.75 -5.08 -2.75
C GLY A 93 12.50 -3.74 -2.73
N SER A 94 11.80 -2.59 -2.73
CA SER A 94 12.45 -1.28 -2.93
C SER A 94 12.88 -0.58 -1.65
N GLY A 95 12.47 -1.09 -0.48
CA GLY A 95 12.67 -0.44 0.81
C GLY A 95 11.91 0.87 0.96
N ALA A 96 10.77 1.01 0.27
CA ALA A 96 9.90 2.18 0.36
C ALA A 96 8.93 2.09 1.55
N ILE A 97 8.54 0.89 1.98
CA ILE A 97 7.62 0.66 3.11
C ILE A 97 8.12 -0.40 4.09
N ASP A 98 9.34 -0.89 3.89
CA ASP A 98 10.09 -1.81 4.73
C ASP A 98 11.59 -1.54 4.61
N VAL A 99 12.38 -2.34 5.31
CA VAL A 99 13.83 -2.47 5.09
C VAL A 99 14.12 -3.93 4.75
N PRO A 100 14.17 -4.32 3.46
CA PRO A 100 14.25 -5.71 3.04
C PRO A 100 15.44 -6.47 3.63
N GLU A 101 16.55 -5.79 3.89
CA GLU A 101 17.73 -6.39 4.52
C GLU A 101 17.50 -6.75 6.00
N ALA A 102 16.60 -6.03 6.68
CA ALA A 102 16.25 -6.25 8.08
C ALA A 102 15.02 -7.16 8.22
N THR A 103 14.04 -7.05 7.33
CA THR A 103 12.78 -7.79 7.36
C THR A 103 12.52 -8.53 6.04
N PRO A 104 13.37 -9.52 5.67
CA PRO A 104 13.33 -10.14 4.35
C PRO A 104 12.02 -10.88 4.04
N LEU A 105 11.22 -11.20 5.07
CA LEU A 105 9.97 -11.96 4.93
C LEU A 105 8.71 -11.09 5.01
N MET A 106 8.82 -9.77 5.24
CA MET A 106 7.67 -8.89 5.54
C MET A 106 6.58 -8.96 4.45
N PHE A 107 6.98 -9.02 3.18
CA PHE A 107 6.07 -9.05 2.02
C PHE A 107 6.25 -10.31 1.16
N ASP A 108 6.74 -11.40 1.75
CA ASP A 108 6.92 -12.66 1.03
C ASP A 108 5.59 -13.24 0.54
N ALA A 109 4.52 -13.05 1.31
CA ALA A 109 3.17 -13.45 0.92
C ALA A 109 2.69 -12.67 -0.32
N GLU A 110 2.71 -11.33 -0.29
CA GLU A 110 2.28 -10.50 -1.42
C GLU A 110 3.10 -10.76 -2.68
N THR A 111 4.43 -10.82 -2.55
CA THR A 111 5.30 -11.10 -3.70
C THR A 111 5.13 -12.52 -4.21
N GLY A 112 4.84 -13.49 -3.33
CA GLY A 112 4.40 -14.84 -3.68
C GLY A 112 3.11 -14.83 -4.51
N HIS A 113 2.06 -14.20 -4.00
CA HIS A 113 0.76 -14.09 -4.68
C HIS A 113 0.86 -13.42 -6.06
N ILE A 114 1.67 -12.37 -6.20
CA ILE A 114 1.92 -11.72 -7.50
C ILE A 114 2.61 -12.69 -8.47
N ARG A 115 3.59 -13.46 -8.01
CA ARG A 115 4.27 -14.47 -8.85
C ARG A 115 3.32 -15.59 -9.27
N ASP A 116 2.51 -16.10 -8.35
CA ASP A 116 1.54 -17.15 -8.60
C ASP A 116 0.45 -16.69 -9.58
N ALA A 117 -0.04 -15.46 -9.42
CA ALA A 117 -0.99 -14.87 -10.36
C ALA A 117 -0.41 -14.78 -11.77
N ARG A 118 0.84 -14.28 -11.91
CA ARG A 118 1.53 -14.19 -13.21
C ARG A 118 1.75 -15.57 -13.85
N ALA A 119 2.12 -16.58 -13.06
CA ALA A 119 2.29 -17.95 -13.53
C ALA A 119 0.98 -18.56 -14.08
N GLN A 120 -0.17 -18.10 -13.59
CA GLN A 120 -1.50 -18.48 -14.05
C GLN A 120 -2.05 -17.55 -15.15
N HIS A 121 -1.23 -16.64 -15.70
CA HIS A 121 -1.65 -15.61 -16.64
C HIS A 121 -2.77 -14.69 -16.10
N GLY A 122 -2.80 -14.50 -14.78
CA GLY A 122 -3.71 -13.61 -14.07
C GLY A 122 -2.99 -12.44 -13.40
N MET A 123 -3.69 -11.84 -12.44
CA MET A 123 -3.18 -10.76 -11.60
C MET A 123 -3.72 -10.86 -10.18
N LEU A 124 -2.94 -10.40 -9.22
CA LEU A 124 -3.41 -10.15 -7.86
C LEU A 124 -4.32 -8.91 -7.89
N VAL A 125 -5.49 -9.03 -7.26
CA VAL A 125 -6.50 -7.97 -7.17
C VAL A 125 -6.86 -7.78 -5.72
N LEU A 126 -6.83 -6.52 -5.28
CA LEU A 126 -7.40 -6.11 -4.01
C LEU A 126 -8.91 -5.94 -4.17
N ALA A 127 -9.67 -6.98 -3.84
CA ALA A 127 -11.13 -7.01 -3.97
C ALA A 127 -11.84 -6.22 -2.86
N ALA A 128 -11.23 -6.13 -1.68
CA ALA A 128 -11.69 -5.29 -0.57
C ALA A 128 -10.50 -4.77 0.24
N ARG A 129 -10.67 -3.61 0.88
CA ARG A 129 -9.67 -2.95 1.73
C ARG A 129 -10.17 -2.88 3.16
N SER A 130 -9.31 -3.24 4.12
CA SER A 130 -9.63 -2.96 5.52
C SER A 130 -9.79 -1.46 5.74
N THR A 131 -10.72 -1.10 6.63
CA THR A 131 -11.01 0.30 6.97
C THR A 131 -10.29 0.67 8.25
N LEU A 132 -9.36 1.61 8.17
CA LEU A 132 -8.64 2.09 9.34
C LEU A 132 -9.57 2.93 10.25
N LYS A 133 -9.79 2.48 11.48
CA LYS A 133 -10.65 3.15 12.47
C LYS A 133 -9.92 4.17 13.30
N SER A 134 -8.73 3.80 13.76
CA SER A 134 -7.90 4.66 14.59
C SER A 134 -6.43 4.42 14.29
N LEU A 135 -5.66 5.50 14.46
CA LEU A 135 -4.21 5.45 14.46
C LEU A 135 -3.73 6.22 15.68
N ARG A 136 -2.90 5.56 16.49
CA ARG A 136 -2.31 6.15 17.69
C ARG A 136 -0.81 6.09 17.58
N VAL A 137 -0.11 7.14 18.00
CA VAL A 137 1.34 7.12 18.14
C VAL A 137 1.65 6.92 19.62
N VAL A 138 2.46 5.90 19.91
CA VAL A 138 2.74 5.43 21.25
C VAL A 138 4.25 5.19 21.39
N PRO A 139 4.81 5.20 22.61
CA PRO A 139 6.17 4.71 22.80
C PRO A 139 6.25 3.22 22.43
N LEU A 140 7.26 2.82 21.67
CA LEU A 140 7.61 1.41 21.45
C LEU A 140 8.29 0.88 22.72
N PRO A 141 7.78 -0.22 23.32
CA PRO A 141 8.47 -0.88 24.43
C PRO A 141 9.93 -1.22 24.08
N ALA A 142 10.83 -1.00 25.05
CA ALA A 142 12.28 -1.13 24.82
C ALA A 142 12.70 -2.60 24.61
N ASP A 143 12.05 -3.52 25.30
CA ASP A 143 12.18 -4.96 25.10
C ASP A 143 11.87 -5.39 23.67
N LEU A 144 10.77 -4.89 23.07
CA LEU A 144 10.45 -5.18 21.66
C LEU A 144 11.49 -4.60 20.69
N THR A 145 12.07 -3.44 21.04
CA THR A 145 13.15 -2.84 20.25
C THR A 145 14.42 -3.69 20.29
N ASP A 146 14.78 -4.16 21.49
CA ASP A 146 15.97 -4.97 21.72
C ASP A 146 15.84 -6.37 21.12
N ASP A 147 14.65 -6.97 21.20
CA ASP A 147 14.35 -8.32 20.69
C ASP A 147 14.43 -8.40 19.16
N LEU A 148 14.07 -7.32 18.45
CA LEU A 148 14.20 -7.27 16.99
C LEU A 148 15.67 -7.38 16.56
N ASN A 149 16.60 -6.79 17.31
CA ASN A 149 18.04 -6.80 17.01
C ASN A 149 18.37 -6.51 15.52
N LEU A 150 17.64 -5.55 14.93
CA LEU A 150 17.73 -5.18 13.52
C LEU A 150 18.66 -3.98 13.31
N THR A 151 19.19 -3.85 12.09
CA THR A 151 19.87 -2.64 11.62
C THR A 151 19.22 -2.15 10.33
N PRO A 152 18.60 -0.96 10.31
CA PRO A 152 18.44 -0.05 11.44
C PRO A 152 17.51 -0.60 12.52
N ALA A 153 17.70 -0.18 13.76
CA ALA A 153 16.73 -0.42 14.84
C ALA A 153 15.48 0.45 14.63
N PRO A 154 14.30 0.03 15.11
CA PRO A 154 13.11 0.87 15.06
C PRO A 154 13.29 2.15 15.90
N MET A 155 12.51 3.17 15.58
CA MET A 155 12.40 4.36 16.41
C MET A 155 11.81 4.00 17.78
N SER A 156 12.00 4.88 18.76
CA SER A 156 11.35 4.76 20.09
C SER A 156 9.84 4.94 20.07
N ASP A 157 9.28 5.31 18.92
CA ASP A 157 7.85 5.54 18.70
C ASP A 157 7.31 4.50 17.71
N ALA A 158 6.11 4.00 17.99
CA ALA A 158 5.38 3.06 17.18
C ALA A 158 3.99 3.62 16.82
N VAL A 159 3.34 2.97 15.86
CA VAL A 159 1.93 3.23 15.58
C VAL A 159 1.08 2.05 16.06
N VAL A 160 0.00 2.34 16.78
CA VAL A 160 -1.06 1.37 17.04
C VAL A 160 -2.19 1.64 16.06
N ILE A 161 -2.51 0.64 15.26
CA ILE A 161 -3.59 0.69 14.29
C ILE A 161 -4.75 -0.19 14.76
N GLU A 162 -5.96 0.26 14.46
CA GLU A 162 -7.16 -0.56 14.56
C GLU A 162 -7.88 -0.48 13.23
N ALA A 163 -8.16 -1.62 12.62
CA ALA A 163 -8.85 -1.68 11.34
C ALA A 163 -9.90 -2.79 11.34
N ASP A 164 -11.00 -2.51 10.65
CA ASP A 164 -12.07 -3.47 10.41
C ASP A 164 -11.91 -4.08 9.03
N GLY A 165 -12.25 -5.36 8.92
CA GLY A 165 -12.50 -5.99 7.63
C GLY A 165 -13.72 -5.41 6.90
N PRO A 166 -13.92 -5.81 5.63
CA PRO A 166 -13.15 -6.85 4.96
C PRO A 166 -11.83 -6.33 4.34
N GLU A 167 -10.78 -7.14 4.37
CA GLU A 167 -9.66 -7.02 3.45
C GLU A 167 -9.54 -8.31 2.65
N ARG A 168 -9.50 -8.21 1.33
CA ARG A 168 -9.52 -9.39 0.48
C ARG A 168 -8.62 -9.22 -0.72
N GLN A 169 -7.64 -10.10 -0.83
CA GLN A 169 -6.80 -10.25 -2.00
C GLN A 169 -7.17 -11.54 -2.73
N VAL A 170 -7.33 -11.44 -4.04
CA VAL A 170 -7.69 -12.57 -4.91
C VAL A 170 -6.75 -12.65 -6.11
N ILE A 171 -6.48 -13.86 -6.58
CA ILE A 171 -5.91 -14.08 -7.90
C ILE A 171 -7.05 -14.10 -8.90
N ARG A 172 -7.00 -13.19 -9.88
CA ARG A 172 -7.96 -13.09 -10.98
C ARG A 172 -7.32 -13.55 -12.29
N VAL A 173 -7.85 -14.63 -12.86
CA VAL A 173 -7.46 -15.14 -14.18
C VAL A 173 -8.63 -14.95 -15.15
N PRO A 174 -8.43 -14.35 -16.35
CA PRO A 174 -9.52 -14.15 -17.31
C PRO A 174 -10.28 -15.44 -17.64
N GLY A 175 -11.60 -15.41 -17.49
CA GLY A 175 -12.48 -16.54 -17.77
C GLY A 175 -12.54 -17.61 -16.67
N GLN A 176 -11.89 -17.40 -15.53
CA GLN A 176 -11.96 -18.28 -14.35
C GLN A 176 -12.60 -17.56 -13.16
N ALA A 177 -13.00 -18.33 -12.15
CA ALA A 177 -13.42 -17.77 -10.87
C ALA A 177 -12.21 -17.18 -10.13
N ASP A 178 -12.44 -16.12 -9.36
CA ASP A 178 -11.41 -15.55 -8.49
C ASP A 178 -11.01 -16.58 -7.41
N THR A 179 -9.71 -16.66 -7.11
CA THR A 179 -9.16 -17.51 -6.03
C THR A 179 -8.70 -16.64 -4.87
N ASP A 180 -9.22 -16.88 -3.67
CA ASP A 180 -8.81 -16.14 -2.47
C ASP A 180 -7.40 -16.52 -2.02
N VAL A 181 -6.59 -15.52 -1.67
CA VAL A 181 -5.21 -15.73 -1.20
C VAL A 181 -4.89 -15.01 0.10
N SER A 182 -5.66 -13.98 0.47
CA SER A 182 -5.60 -13.35 1.80
C SER A 182 -6.95 -12.75 2.13
N THR A 183 -7.45 -13.02 3.34
CA THR A 183 -8.80 -12.65 3.78
C THR A 183 -8.82 -12.22 5.24
N LEU A 184 -9.34 -11.03 5.48
CA LEU A 184 -9.93 -10.58 6.74
C LEU A 184 -11.43 -10.45 6.50
N ASP A 185 -12.25 -11.20 7.23
CA ASP A 185 -13.69 -11.26 6.95
C ASP A 185 -14.43 -10.00 7.39
N SER A 186 -15.64 -9.83 6.87
CA SER A 186 -16.51 -8.73 7.32
C SER A 186 -16.96 -8.97 8.75
N GLY A 187 -16.72 -7.99 9.62
CA GLY A 187 -17.01 -8.10 11.06
C GLY A 187 -15.80 -8.48 11.90
N ASP A 188 -14.72 -8.94 11.26
CA ASP A 188 -13.44 -9.09 11.92
C ASP A 188 -12.73 -7.75 12.05
N SER A 189 -11.85 -7.66 13.04
CA SER A 189 -10.98 -6.51 13.26
C SER A 189 -9.63 -6.99 13.77
N TYR A 190 -8.60 -6.21 13.50
CA TYR A 190 -7.29 -6.41 14.11
C TYR A 190 -6.83 -5.12 14.78
N ARG A 191 -5.95 -5.30 15.75
CA ARG A 191 -5.25 -4.20 16.39
C ARG A 191 -3.78 -4.56 16.52
N LEU A 192 -2.94 -3.82 15.80
CA LEU A 192 -1.52 -4.09 15.73
C LEU A 192 -0.73 -2.93 16.32
N LEU A 193 0.34 -3.25 17.03
CA LEU A 193 1.46 -2.36 17.29
C LEU A 193 2.47 -2.53 16.16
N VAL A 194 2.90 -1.44 15.53
CA VAL A 194 3.83 -1.47 14.40
C VAL A 194 5.04 -0.59 14.71
N GLY A 195 6.20 -1.23 14.81
CA GLY A 195 7.50 -0.59 14.98
C GLY A 195 8.18 -0.40 13.63
N GLY A 196 8.93 0.69 13.49
CA GLY A 196 9.55 1.00 12.20
C GLY A 196 10.41 2.25 12.23
N VAL A 197 10.80 2.70 11.03
CA VAL A 197 11.64 3.87 10.81
C VAL A 197 11.06 4.77 9.72
N LEU A 198 11.33 6.08 9.80
CA LEU A 198 10.97 6.99 8.70
C LEU A 198 11.99 6.88 7.58
N VAL A 199 11.52 6.67 6.36
CA VAL A 199 12.37 6.60 5.16
C VAL A 199 11.88 7.58 4.09
N THR A 200 12.81 8.11 3.33
CA THR A 200 12.51 8.91 2.14
C THR A 200 13.24 8.29 0.96
N ARG A 201 12.51 8.08 -0.14
CA ARG A 201 13.04 7.49 -1.36
C ARG A 201 12.72 8.39 -2.54
N ASP A 202 13.60 8.41 -3.55
CA ASP A 202 13.48 9.33 -4.69
C ASP A 202 12.09 9.25 -5.34
N GLY A 203 11.43 10.40 -5.49
CA GLY A 203 10.11 10.50 -6.12
C GLY A 203 8.92 10.06 -5.27
N LEU A 204 9.15 9.51 -4.08
CA LEU A 204 8.14 9.13 -3.10
C LEU A 204 8.13 10.11 -1.92
N PRO A 205 6.97 10.31 -1.27
CA PRO A 205 6.92 11.06 -0.02
C PRO A 205 7.61 10.25 1.09
N GLU A 206 7.90 10.90 2.23
CA GLU A 206 8.36 10.19 3.42
C GLU A 206 7.31 9.17 3.88
N THR A 207 7.78 7.96 4.15
CA THR A 207 7.01 6.77 4.53
C THR A 207 7.53 6.19 5.84
N PHE A 208 6.70 5.36 6.48
CA PHE A 208 7.07 4.55 7.63
C PHE A 208 7.43 3.15 7.13
N ALA A 209 8.72 2.79 7.21
CA ALA A 209 9.21 1.47 6.88
C ALA A 209 9.04 0.55 8.09
N GLU A 210 8.24 -0.49 7.95
CA GLU A 210 7.91 -1.41 9.03
C GLU A 210 9.06 -2.37 9.30
N LEU A 211 9.37 -2.57 10.58
CA LEU A 211 10.42 -3.46 11.06
C LEU A 211 9.89 -4.58 11.97
N GLY A 212 8.71 -4.38 12.56
CA GLY A 212 8.03 -5.38 13.38
C GLY A 212 6.56 -5.05 13.55
N GLN A 213 5.74 -6.10 13.61
CA GLN A 213 4.30 -6.04 13.87
C GLN A 213 3.97 -7.01 15.00
N TRP A 214 3.13 -6.57 15.93
CA TRP A 214 2.71 -7.38 17.06
C TRP A 214 1.22 -7.22 17.31
N GLU A 215 0.56 -8.31 17.66
CA GLU A 215 -0.86 -8.29 18.04
C GLU A 215 -1.01 -7.60 19.38
N CYS A 216 -1.96 -6.67 19.49
CA CYS A 216 -2.21 -5.95 20.74
C CYS A 216 -2.87 -6.81 21.85
N LEU A 217 -3.16 -8.07 21.53
CA LEU A 217 -3.62 -9.08 22.48
C LEU A 217 -2.45 -9.77 23.19
N ASP A 218 -1.22 -9.64 22.67
CA ASP A 218 -0.04 -10.24 23.28
C ASP A 218 0.30 -9.57 24.61
N PRO A 219 0.69 -10.32 25.66
CA PRO A 219 1.00 -9.76 26.97
C PRO A 219 2.06 -8.65 26.93
N ASP A 220 3.04 -8.78 26.06
CA ASP A 220 4.20 -7.89 25.95
C ASP A 220 3.84 -6.55 25.28
N THR A 221 2.78 -6.52 24.47
CA THR A 221 2.34 -5.33 23.73
C THR A 221 1.07 -4.70 24.33
N HIS A 222 0.40 -5.43 25.21
CA HIS A 222 -0.89 -5.06 25.77
C HIS A 222 -0.87 -3.66 26.40
N GLY A 223 0.19 -3.32 27.14
CA GLY A 223 0.35 -2.01 27.77
C GLY A 223 0.48 -0.85 26.77
N ALA A 224 1.24 -1.03 25.68
CA ALA A 224 1.39 -0.03 24.63
C ALA A 224 0.10 0.15 23.80
N CYS A 225 -0.70 -0.91 23.70
CA CYS A 225 -1.92 -0.94 22.91
C CYS A 225 -3.19 -0.48 23.63
N GLN A 226 -3.16 -0.37 24.97
CA GLN A 226 -4.31 0.09 25.74
C GLN A 226 -4.65 1.55 25.44
N LEU A 227 -5.96 1.84 25.37
CA LEU A 227 -6.45 3.20 25.40
C LEU A 227 -6.32 3.72 26.84
N PRO A 228 -6.00 5.01 27.07
CA PRO A 228 -6.33 5.60 28.37
C PRO A 228 -7.83 5.36 28.63
N PRO A 229 -8.24 5.04 29.88
CA PRO A 229 -9.65 4.82 30.18
C PRO A 229 -10.44 6.02 29.65
N GLY A 230 -11.45 5.73 28.83
CA GLY A 230 -12.31 6.79 28.29
C GLY A 230 -12.87 7.65 29.43
N PRO A 231 -13.18 8.93 29.18
CA PRO A 231 -13.82 9.75 30.20
C PRO A 231 -15.09 9.03 30.65
N THR A 232 -15.14 8.66 31.93
CA THR A 232 -16.37 8.20 32.56
C THR A 232 -17.37 9.34 32.47
N GLY A 233 -18.34 9.19 31.56
CA GLY A 233 -19.49 10.09 31.45
C GLY A 233 -20.45 9.95 32.62
#